data_AF-A0A7V5FNB8-F1
#
_entry.id   AF-A0A7V5FNB8-F1
#
_cell.length_a   1.000
_cell.length_b   1.000
_cell.length_c   1.000
_cell.angle_alpha   90.00
_cell.angle_beta   90.00
_cell.angle_gamma   90.00
#
_symmetry.space_group_name_H-M   'P 1'
#
loop_
_entity.id
_entity.type
_entity.pdbx_description
1 polymer ?
#
loop_
_entity_poly.entity_id
_entity_poly.type
_entity_poly.pdbx_seq_one_letter_code
_entity_poly.pdbx_strand_id
1 'polypeptide(L)'
;MILIYDIVLLLCFIPVLLLLALRSLRRKNDEFAYKLTERLGNWDVSPLKNPRKPLLWFHCASVGEVRAIEPLIKTLDEYSILLTTLTPTGNAYAIKSRSADFVYLAPIDFTFVVEKVLSAVQPRGLVLVETEF
;
A
#
# COMPACT_ATOMS: atom_id res chain seq x y z
N MET A 1 21.88 -0.41 -11.86
CA MET A 1 21.66 -0.14 -10.41
C MET A 1 20.36 -0.77 -9.93
N ILE A 2 19.22 -0.47 -10.57
CA ILE A 2 17.90 -1.07 -10.25
C ILE A 2 17.89 -2.61 -10.37
N LEU A 3 18.49 -3.19 -11.42
CA LEU A 3 18.58 -4.65 -11.55
C LEU A 3 19.36 -5.31 -10.40
N ILE A 4 20.45 -4.69 -9.96
CA ILE A 4 21.25 -5.20 -8.83
C ILE A 4 20.44 -5.09 -7.54
N TYR A 5 19.71 -3.99 -7.35
CA TYR A 5 18.78 -3.80 -6.24
C TYR A 5 17.74 -4.91 -6.19
N ASP A 6 17.02 -5.17 -7.29
CA ASP A 6 15.98 -6.20 -7.35
C ASP A 6 16.57 -7.61 -7.10
N ILE A 7 17.78 -7.91 -7.59
CA ILE A 7 18.47 -9.19 -7.33
C ILE A 7 18.82 -9.34 -5.85
N VAL A 8 19.40 -8.32 -5.22
CA VAL A 8 19.74 -8.35 -3.79
C VAL A 8 18.46 -8.49 -2.96
N LEU A 9 17.42 -7.72 -3.30
CA LEU A 9 16.13 -7.80 -2.64
C LEU A 9 15.56 -9.21 -2.73
N LEU A 10 15.57 -9.83 -3.92
CA LEU A 10 15.11 -11.19 -4.16
C LEU A 10 15.89 -12.20 -3.30
N LEU A 11 17.23 -12.11 -3.27
CA LEU A 11 18.08 -13.00 -2.48
C LEU A 11 17.79 -12.88 -0.97
N CYS A 12 17.51 -11.68 -0.47
CA CYS A 12 17.09 -11.46 0.91
C CYS A 12 15.65 -11.92 1.19
N PHE A 13 14.77 -11.85 0.18
CA PHE A 13 13.35 -12.22 0.32
C PHE A 13 13.13 -13.74 0.35
N ILE A 14 13.96 -14.52 -0.36
CA ILE A 14 13.82 -15.99 -0.46
C ILE A 14 13.86 -16.68 0.93
N PRO A 15 14.84 -16.41 1.82
CA PRO A 15 14.86 -16.98 3.17
C PRO A 15 13.63 -16.58 3.99
N VAL A 16 13.20 -15.32 3.88
CA VAL A 16 12.03 -14.81 4.59
C VAL A 16 10.75 -15.49 4.11
N LEU A 17 10.55 -15.59 2.79
CA LEU A 17 9.43 -16.32 2.17
C LEU A 17 9.42 -17.79 2.60
N LEU A 18 10.58 -18.45 2.62
CA LEU A 18 10.69 -19.84 3.06
C LEU A 18 10.28 -20.00 4.52
N LEU A 19 10.77 -19.13 5.41
CA LEU A 19 10.41 -19.14 6.83
C LEU A 19 8.92 -18.84 7.06
N LEU A 20 8.35 -17.92 6.29
CA LEU A 20 6.93 -17.58 6.34
C LEU A 20 6.06 -18.71 5.79
N ALA A 21 6.44 -19.36 4.69
CA ALA A 21 5.74 -20.53 4.16
C ALA A 21 5.75 -21.70 5.17
N LEU A 22 6.89 -21.95 5.82
CA LEU A 22 7.00 -22.96 6.88
C LEU A 22 6.15 -22.61 8.12
N ARG A 23 5.98 -21.32 8.43
CA ARG A 23 5.08 -20.85 9.51
C ARG A 23 3.61 -20.92 9.13
N SER A 24 3.26 -20.55 7.90
CA SER A 24 1.91 -20.61 7.32
C SER A 24 1.38 -22.06 7.33
N LEU A 25 2.20 -23.03 6.91
CA LEU A 25 1.89 -24.46 7.00
C LEU A 25 1.58 -24.93 8.44
N ARG A 26 2.00 -24.17 9.47
CA ARG A 26 1.80 -24.49 10.89
C ARG A 26 0.68 -23.67 11.56
N ARG A 27 0.16 -22.60 10.94
CA ARG A 27 -0.85 -21.70 11.54
C ARG A 27 -1.96 -21.38 10.54
N LYS A 28 -3.22 -21.62 10.93
CA LYS A 28 -4.43 -21.39 10.10
C LYS A 28 -4.83 -19.91 9.90
N ASN A 29 -4.28 -18.98 10.67
CA ASN A 29 -4.59 -17.54 10.57
C ASN A 29 -3.39 -16.79 10.01
N ASP A 30 -3.25 -16.77 8.68
CA ASP A 30 -2.20 -16.01 8.02
C ASP A 30 -2.66 -14.58 7.74
N GLU A 31 -2.35 -13.68 8.66
CA GLU A 31 -2.27 -12.24 8.36
C GLU A 31 -1.33 -11.96 7.17
N PHE A 32 -0.43 -12.89 6.86
CA PHE A 32 0.46 -12.82 5.71
C PHE A 32 -0.25 -13.01 4.36
N ALA A 33 -1.28 -13.87 4.31
CA ALA A 33 -2.08 -14.08 3.10
C ALA A 33 -3.11 -12.96 2.89
N TYR A 34 -3.31 -12.10 3.89
CA TYR A 34 -4.25 -10.99 3.82
C TYR A 34 -3.90 -10.05 2.67
N LYS A 35 -4.79 -9.99 1.68
CA LYS A 35 -4.69 -9.11 0.51
C LYS A 35 -3.32 -9.20 -0.20
N LEU A 36 -2.75 -10.40 -0.28
CA LEU A 36 -1.46 -10.64 -0.95
C LEU A 36 -1.49 -10.20 -2.42
N THR A 37 -2.65 -10.33 -3.08
CA THR A 37 -2.86 -9.83 -4.45
C THR A 37 -2.66 -8.32 -4.56
N GLU A 38 -3.11 -7.54 -3.56
CA GLU A 38 -2.88 -6.09 -3.53
C GLU A 38 -1.39 -5.78 -3.37
N ARG A 39 -0.67 -6.54 -2.53
CA ARG A 39 0.79 -6.38 -2.37
C ARG A 39 1.55 -6.67 -3.67
N LEU A 40 1.03 -7.53 -4.54
CA LEU A 40 1.57 -7.78 -5.89
C LEU A 40 1.14 -6.73 -6.92
N GLY A 41 0.54 -5.63 -6.47
CA GLY A 41 0.10 -4.52 -7.32
C GLY A 41 -1.16 -4.84 -8.14
N ASN A 42 -1.93 -5.87 -7.78
CA ASN A 42 -3.23 -6.15 -8.41
C ASN A 42 -4.34 -5.33 -7.72
N TRP A 43 -4.25 -4.00 -7.83
CA TRP A 43 -5.30 -3.11 -7.34
C TRP A 43 -6.43 -3.00 -8.36
N ASP A 44 -7.67 -2.99 -7.88
CA ASP A 44 -8.80 -2.63 -8.74
C ASP A 44 -8.79 -1.13 -9.00
N VAL A 45 -8.08 -0.72 -10.05
CA VAL A 45 -7.95 0.67 -10.48
C VAL A 45 -9.09 1.13 -11.38
N SER A 46 -10.08 0.28 -11.67
CA SER A 46 -11.21 0.63 -12.55
C SER A 46 -11.95 1.89 -12.07
N PRO A 47 -12.18 2.07 -10.76
CA PRO A 47 -12.77 3.31 -10.23
C PRO A 47 -11.89 4.56 -10.42
N LEU A 48 -10.56 4.40 -10.45
CA LEU A 48 -9.59 5.51 -10.62
C LEU A 48 -9.61 6.09 -12.04
N LYS A 49 -10.01 5.28 -13.03
CA LYS A 49 -10.01 5.66 -14.46
C LYS A 49 -11.12 6.66 -14.84
N ASN A 50 -11.96 7.07 -13.90
CA ASN A 50 -13.06 7.99 -14.14
C ASN A 50 -12.85 9.32 -13.35
N PRO A 51 -11.77 10.09 -13.61
CA PRO A 51 -11.36 11.13 -12.68
C PRO A 51 -12.15 12.41 -12.92
N ARG A 52 -13.14 12.65 -12.06
CA ARG A 52 -13.67 14.01 -11.89
C ARG A 52 -12.70 14.91 -11.11
N LYS A 53 -11.75 14.30 -10.38
CA LYS A 53 -10.77 14.96 -9.50
C LYS A 53 -9.36 14.36 -9.72
N PRO A 54 -8.29 15.17 -9.61
CA PRO A 54 -6.92 14.65 -9.57
C PRO A 54 -6.69 13.75 -8.34
N LEU A 55 -5.84 12.73 -8.48
CA LEU A 55 -5.57 11.77 -7.42
C LEU A 55 -4.32 12.15 -6.60
N LEU A 56 -4.43 12.17 -5.27
CA LEU A 56 -3.29 12.22 -4.36
C LEU A 56 -3.12 10.89 -3.65
N TRP A 57 -1.89 10.42 -3.56
CA TRP A 57 -1.53 9.18 -2.87
C TRP A 57 -0.88 9.49 -1.52
N PHE A 58 -1.50 9.02 -0.43
CA PHE A 58 -0.94 9.00 0.92
C PHE A 58 -0.43 7.59 1.29
N HIS A 59 0.80 7.49 1.77
CA HIS A 59 1.35 6.28 2.34
C HIS A 59 1.51 6.40 3.85
N CYS A 60 0.85 5.51 4.58
CA CYS A 60 0.90 5.41 6.04
C CYS A 60 1.27 3.98 6.44
N ALA A 61 2.51 3.76 6.87
CA ALA A 61 2.97 2.48 7.39
C ALA A 61 2.11 1.94 8.56
N SER A 62 1.56 2.83 9.40
CA SER A 62 0.87 2.44 10.64
C SER A 62 -0.56 3.02 10.80
N VAL A 63 -1.31 2.46 11.75
CA VAL A 63 -2.63 3.02 12.17
C VAL A 63 -2.48 4.43 12.74
N GLY A 64 -1.38 4.71 13.45
CA GLY A 64 -1.12 6.01 14.06
C GLY A 64 -1.00 7.11 13.01
N GLU A 65 -0.27 6.84 11.95
CA GLU A 65 -0.11 7.77 10.81
C GLU A 65 -1.43 8.02 10.08
N VAL A 66 -2.24 6.98 9.83
CA VAL A 66 -3.57 7.15 9.22
C VAL A 66 -4.42 8.11 10.05
N ARG A 67 -4.45 7.93 11.37
CA ARG A 67 -5.19 8.83 12.29
C ARG A 67 -4.67 10.26 12.26
N ALA A 68 -3.35 10.42 12.18
CA ALA A 68 -2.72 11.74 12.18
C ALA A 68 -3.12 12.58 10.95
N ILE A 69 -3.31 11.93 9.80
CA ILE A 69 -3.58 12.61 8.53
C ILE A 69 -5.06 12.69 8.15
N GLU A 70 -5.97 12.01 8.85
CA GLU A 70 -7.41 12.11 8.63
C GLU A 70 -7.96 13.55 8.64
N PRO A 71 -7.58 14.45 9.57
CA PRO A 71 -8.04 15.84 9.54
C PRO A 71 -7.59 16.59 8.30
N LEU A 72 -6.36 16.31 7.81
CA LEU A 72 -5.80 16.92 6.61
C LEU A 72 -6.50 16.39 5.35
N ILE A 73 -6.74 15.08 5.24
CA ILE A 73 -7.45 14.52 4.08
C ILE A 73 -8.83 15.19 3.91
N LYS A 74 -9.53 15.47 5.01
CA LYS A 74 -10.86 16.09 4.97
C LYS A 74 -10.85 17.50 4.39
N THR A 75 -9.71 18.20 4.37
CA THR A 75 -9.60 19.54 3.76
C THR A 75 -9.23 19.50 2.28
N LEU A 76 -9.02 18.31 1.69
CA LEU A 76 -8.59 18.11 0.31
C LEU A 76 -9.74 17.57 -0.56
N ASP A 77 -10.91 18.18 -0.44
CA ASP A 77 -12.14 17.72 -1.09
C ASP A 77 -12.10 17.91 -2.62
N GLU A 78 -11.18 18.70 -3.16
CA GLU A 78 -10.94 18.83 -4.59
C GLU A 78 -10.14 17.67 -5.20
N TYR A 79 -9.57 16.80 -4.36
CA TYR A 79 -8.81 15.61 -4.78
C TYR A 79 -9.59 14.32 -4.55
N SER A 80 -9.25 13.30 -5.34
CA SER A 80 -9.50 11.91 -4.97
C SER A 80 -8.32 11.39 -4.17
N ILE A 81 -8.59 10.63 -3.12
CA ILE A 81 -7.58 10.22 -2.15
C ILE A 81 -7.37 8.72 -2.24
N LEU A 82 -6.14 8.34 -2.58
CA LEU A 82 -5.63 6.98 -2.47
C LEU A 82 -4.79 6.87 -1.20
N LEU A 83 -5.14 5.94 -0.33
CA LEU A 83 -4.39 5.65 0.88
C LEU A 83 -3.84 4.24 0.84
N THR A 84 -2.55 4.10 1.07
CA THR A 84 -1.91 2.79 1.24
C THR A 84 -1.40 2.62 2.64
N THR A 85 -1.48 1.39 3.14
CA THR A 85 -0.83 1.02 4.41
C THR A 85 0.09 -0.17 4.27
N LEU A 86 1.13 -0.21 5.11
CA LEU A 86 2.01 -1.38 5.20
C LEU A 86 1.34 -2.51 6.00
N THR A 87 0.63 -2.14 7.07
CA THR A 87 0.02 -3.08 8.03
C THR A 87 -1.44 -3.44 7.66
N PRO A 88 -1.86 -4.71 7.84
CA PRO A 88 -3.27 -5.12 7.71
C PRO A 88 -4.21 -4.35 8.65
N THR A 89 -3.75 -4.05 9.87
CA THR A 89 -4.51 -3.28 10.87
C THR A 89 -4.71 -1.83 10.43
N GLY A 90 -3.69 -1.19 9.84
CA GLY A 90 -3.81 0.12 9.20
C GLY A 90 -4.85 0.11 8.08
N ASN A 91 -4.80 -0.90 7.21
CA ASN A 91 -5.72 -1.03 6.07
C ASN A 91 -7.17 -1.17 6.55
N ALA A 92 -7.40 -2.09 7.50
CA ALA A 92 -8.72 -2.33 8.07
C ALA A 92 -9.26 -1.09 8.79
N TYR A 93 -8.40 -0.36 9.51
CA TYR A 93 -8.76 0.89 10.16
C TYR A 93 -9.19 1.95 9.14
N ALA A 94 -8.39 2.20 8.09
CA ALA A 94 -8.66 3.19 7.06
C ALA A 94 -9.96 2.90 6.29
N ILE A 95 -10.24 1.62 5.98
CA ILE A 95 -11.51 1.19 5.38
C ILE A 95 -12.68 1.49 6.32
N LYS A 96 -12.56 1.10 7.60
CA LYS A 96 -13.64 1.25 8.59
C LYS A 96 -13.98 2.71 8.88
N SER A 97 -12.96 3.57 8.95
CA SER A 97 -13.10 5.00 9.22
C SER A 97 -13.41 5.83 7.96
N ARG A 98 -13.36 5.21 6.77
CA ARG A 98 -13.51 5.88 5.47
C ARG A 98 -12.53 7.05 5.32
N SER A 99 -11.27 6.83 5.71
CA SER A 99 -10.24 7.88 5.68
C SER A 99 -9.89 8.33 4.26
N ALA A 100 -10.23 7.57 3.22
CA ALA A 100 -9.90 7.86 1.82
C ALA A 100 -10.91 7.21 0.85
N ASP A 101 -10.93 7.65 -0.41
CA ASP A 101 -11.76 7.07 -1.47
C ASP A 101 -11.31 5.66 -1.84
N PHE A 102 -9.99 5.44 -1.84
CA PHE A 102 -9.35 4.17 -2.19
C PHE A 102 -8.37 3.75 -1.11
N VAL A 103 -8.45 2.49 -0.69
CA VAL A 103 -7.62 1.96 0.40
C VAL A 103 -7.04 0.59 0.03
N TYR A 104 -5.72 0.51 -0.11
CA TYR A 104 -5.01 -0.74 -0.45
C TYR A 104 -3.83 -0.99 0.49
N LEU A 105 -3.31 -2.22 0.47
CA LEU A 105 -1.97 -2.46 0.99
C LEU A 105 -0.93 -1.94 0.01
N ALA A 106 0.14 -1.35 0.55
CA ALA A 106 1.28 -0.89 -0.24
C ALA A 106 1.87 -2.05 -1.08
N PRO A 107 2.33 -1.76 -2.31
CA PRO A 107 2.97 -2.78 -3.13
C PRO A 107 4.26 -3.25 -2.48
N ILE A 108 4.66 -4.50 -2.77
CA ILE A 108 6.01 -4.94 -2.44
C ILE A 108 7.03 -4.13 -3.23
N ASP A 109 8.19 -3.90 -2.62
CA ASP A 109 9.22 -2.98 -3.11
C ASP A 109 10.10 -3.62 -4.19
N PHE A 110 9.46 -4.27 -5.16
CA PHE A 110 10.09 -4.68 -6.39
C PHE A 110 9.74 -3.67 -7.47
N THR A 111 10.75 -3.25 -8.22
CA THR A 111 10.62 -2.21 -9.25
C THR A 111 9.42 -2.46 -10.17
N PHE A 112 9.29 -3.69 -10.70
CA PHE A 112 8.20 -4.04 -11.62
C PHE A 112 6.80 -3.94 -11.00
N VAL A 113 6.66 -4.14 -9.68
CA VAL A 113 5.37 -4.02 -8.98
C VAL A 113 5.04 -2.55 -8.76
N VAL A 114 6.02 -1.78 -8.30
CA VAL A 114 5.87 -0.34 -8.06
C VAL A 114 5.56 0.39 -9.37
N GLU A 115 6.28 0.09 -10.46
CA GLU A 115 6.03 0.65 -11.79
C GLU A 115 4.64 0.30 -12.32
N LYS A 116 4.20 -0.95 -12.15
CA LYS A 116 2.84 -1.37 -12.51
C LYS A 116 1.78 -0.58 -11.73
N VAL A 117 1.98 -0.36 -10.44
CA VAL A 117 1.06 0.42 -9.61
C VAL A 117 1.05 1.89 -10.05
N LEU A 118 2.23 2.51 -10.19
CA LEU A 118 2.35 3.91 -10.59
C LEU A 118 1.75 4.17 -11.98
N SER A 119 1.98 3.26 -12.93
CA SER A 119 1.39 3.34 -14.28
C SER A 119 -0.12 3.15 -14.29
N ALA A 120 -0.66 2.32 -13.39
CA ALA A 120 -2.10 2.10 -13.27
C ALA A 120 -2.84 3.25 -12.56
N VAL A 121 -2.20 3.85 -11.56
CA VAL A 121 -2.80 4.84 -10.66
C VAL A 121 -2.57 6.28 -11.14
N GLN A 122 -1.40 6.58 -11.72
CA GLN A 122 -1.02 7.91 -12.22
C GLN A 122 -1.31 9.04 -11.22
N PRO A 123 -0.76 8.98 -9.99
CA PRO A 123 -1.02 9.98 -8.96
C PRO A 123 -0.42 11.34 -9.36
N ARG A 124 -1.09 12.44 -8.96
CA ARG A 124 -0.54 13.80 -9.09
C ARG A 124 0.59 14.07 -8.09
N GLY A 125 0.60 13.34 -6.98
CA GLY A 125 1.62 13.42 -5.95
C GLY A 125 1.54 12.25 -4.98
N LEU A 126 2.68 11.95 -4.35
CA LEU A 126 2.83 10.95 -3.28
C LEU A 126 3.26 11.67 -2.00
N VAL A 127 2.53 11.43 -0.92
CA VAL A 127 2.81 11.93 0.42
C VAL A 127 3.18 10.74 1.30
N LEU A 128 4.44 10.70 1.73
CA LEU A 128 4.92 9.74 2.72
C LEU A 128 4.69 10.34 4.11
N VAL A 129 3.97 9.61 4.96
CA VAL A 129 3.62 10.07 6.30
C VAL A 129 4.50 9.37 7.31
N GLU A 130 5.27 10.15 8.06
CA GLU A 130 6.08 9.66 9.18
C GLU A 130 5.66 10.45 10.44
N THR A 131 5.41 9.72 11.53
CA THR A 131 5.05 10.33 12.82
C THR A 131 6.23 10.49 13.76
N GLU A 132 7.40 9.93 13.44
CA GLU A 132 8.62 9.96 14.27
C GLU A 132 9.82 10.37 13.41
N PHE A 133 10.69 11.23 13.95
CA PHE A 133 11.94 11.72 13.34
C PHE A 133 13.15 11.16 14.09
#